data_AF-A0A392QK62-F1
#
_entry.id   AF-A0A392QK62-F1
#
_cell.length_a   1.000
_cell.length_b   1.000
_cell.length_c   1.000
_cell.angle_alpha   90.00
_cell.angle_beta   90.00
_cell.angle_gamma   90.00
#
_symmetry.space_group_name_H-M   'P 1'
#
loop_
_entity.id
_entity.type
_entity.pdbx_description
1 polymer ?
#
loop_
_entity_poly.entity_id
_entity_poly.type
_entity_poly.pdbx_seq_one_letter_code
_entity_poly.pdbx_strand_id
1 'polypeptide(L)'
;MVAIGEAIEAQNYLKEMMKKYPSSQAIKECATSAYNEVVSEFKGVVIEDPEMEDLVVQYANDGIRMCETALANEKIVNVSSIYTLNNNIKFLIGILQRGAQ
;
A
#
# COMPACT_ATOMS: atom_id res chain seq x y z
N MET A 1 4.42 15.14 -2.77
CA MET A 1 4.80 14.14 -3.79
C MET A 1 3.54 13.42 -4.27
N VAL A 2 3.41 13.13 -5.58
CA VAL A 2 2.23 12.42 -6.13
C VAL A 2 2.01 11.06 -5.46
N ALA A 3 3.08 10.31 -5.20
CA ALA A 3 3.02 8.99 -4.57
C ALA A 3 2.33 8.99 -3.18
N ILE A 4 2.62 9.99 -2.33
CA ILE A 4 1.98 10.12 -1.01
C ILE A 4 0.46 10.34 -1.14
N GLY A 5 0.04 11.19 -2.09
CA GLY A 5 -1.37 11.47 -2.32
C GLY A 5 -2.13 10.20 -2.72
N GLU A 6 -1.60 9.48 -3.70
CA GLU A 6 -2.14 8.20 -4.19
C GLU A 6 -2.20 7.13 -3.07
N ALA A 7 -1.16 7.03 -2.22
CA ALA A 7 -1.17 6.10 -1.09
C ALA A 7 -2.25 6.45 -0.05
N ILE A 8 -2.46 7.74 0.24
CA ILE A 8 -3.52 8.20 1.15
C ILE A 8 -4.90 7.93 0.57
N GLU A 9 -5.12 8.22 -0.72
CA GLU A 9 -6.38 7.93 -1.40
C GLU A 9 -6.68 6.43 -1.40
N ALA A 10 -5.66 5.62 -1.67
CA ALA A 10 -5.80 4.17 -1.63
C ALA A 10 -6.11 3.64 -0.23
N GLN A 11 -5.47 4.17 0.81
CA GLN A 11 -5.82 3.86 2.20
C GLN A 11 -7.27 4.24 2.52
N ASN A 12 -7.73 5.40 2.08
CA ASN A 12 -9.10 5.85 2.31
C ASN A 12 -10.11 4.94 1.61
N TYR A 13 -9.83 4.53 0.37
CA TYR A 13 -10.63 3.55 -0.34
C TYR A 13 -10.75 2.24 0.45
N LEU A 14 -9.64 1.73 0.99
CA LEU A 14 -9.64 0.50 1.80
C LEU A 14 -10.42 0.66 3.10
N LYS A 15 -10.38 1.84 3.74
CA LYS A 15 -11.23 2.14 4.91
C LYS A 15 -12.71 2.12 4.56
N GLU A 16 -13.10 2.57 3.36
CA GLU A 16 -14.49 2.42 2.88
C GLU A 16 -14.86 0.97 2.58
N MET A 17 -13.93 0.19 2.02
CA MET A 17 -14.12 -1.24 1.82
C MET A 17 -14.27 -1.97 3.17
N MET A 18 -13.52 -1.59 4.19
CA MET A 18 -13.65 -2.15 5.54
C MET A 18 -15.06 -1.94 6.12
N LYS A 19 -15.73 -0.82 5.79
CA LYS A 19 -17.13 -0.60 6.18
C LYS A 19 -18.10 -1.51 5.40
N LYS A 20 -17.83 -1.78 4.13
CA LYS A 20 -18.63 -2.67 3.28
C LYS A 20 -18.46 -4.14 3.63
N TYR A 21 -17.28 -4.52 4.12
CA TYR A 21 -16.91 -5.88 4.49
C TYR A 21 -16.46 -5.94 5.95
N PRO A 22 -17.35 -5.65 6.92
CA PRO A 22 -16.96 -5.49 8.33
C PRO A 22 -16.46 -6.79 8.97
N SER A 23 -16.79 -7.96 8.39
CA SER A 23 -16.30 -9.26 8.84
C SER A 23 -14.98 -9.67 8.20
N SER A 24 -14.49 -8.95 7.20
CA SER A 24 -13.27 -9.31 6.49
C SER A 24 -12.04 -8.87 7.27
N GLN A 25 -11.30 -9.84 7.78
CA GLN A 25 -10.06 -9.55 8.48
C GLN A 25 -8.97 -9.12 7.49
N ALA A 26 -8.98 -9.62 6.25
CA ALA A 26 -8.03 -9.22 5.22
C ALA A 26 -8.21 -7.77 4.79
N ILE A 27 -9.46 -7.32 4.56
CA ILE A 27 -9.71 -5.93 4.19
C ILE A 27 -9.35 -5.00 5.35
N LYS A 28 -9.59 -5.41 6.60
CA LYS A 28 -9.14 -4.69 7.78
C LYS A 28 -7.60 -4.58 7.81
N GLU A 29 -6.89 -5.68 7.60
CA GLU A 29 -5.42 -5.70 7.55
C GLU A 29 -4.87 -4.79 6.45
N CYS A 30 -5.46 -4.85 5.25
CA CYS A 30 -5.13 -3.97 4.13
C CYS A 30 -5.33 -2.49 4.52
N ALA A 31 -6.48 -2.15 5.10
CA ALA A 31 -6.86 -0.78 5.43
C ALA A 31 -6.08 -0.17 6.60
N THR A 32 -5.58 -1.01 7.52
CA THR A 32 -4.82 -0.58 8.69
C THR A 32 -3.34 -0.85 8.51
N SER A 33 -2.86 -2.05 8.82
CA SER A 33 -1.42 -2.31 8.98
C SER A 33 -0.67 -2.05 7.68
N ALA A 34 -1.12 -2.69 6.59
CA ALA A 34 -0.46 -2.63 5.29
C ALA A 34 -0.40 -1.21 4.71
N TYR A 35 -1.54 -0.52 4.61
CA TYR A 35 -1.53 0.83 4.04
C TYR A 35 -1.09 1.93 5.01
N ASN A 36 -1.09 1.68 6.33
CA ASN A 36 -0.40 2.59 7.26
C ASN A 36 1.11 2.57 7.02
N GLU A 37 1.69 1.38 6.82
CA GLU A 37 3.11 1.22 6.49
C GLU A 37 3.44 1.93 5.17
N VAL A 38 2.74 1.62 4.07
CA VAL A 38 2.94 2.28 2.77
C VAL A 38 2.89 3.81 2.87
N VAL A 39 1.88 4.36 3.56
CA VAL A 39 1.74 5.82 3.72
C VAL A 39 2.86 6.40 4.59
N SER A 40 3.30 5.67 5.62
CA SER A 40 4.41 6.09 6.48
C SER A 40 5.71 6.16 5.70
N GLU A 41 6.04 5.10 4.97
CA GLU A 41 7.25 5.01 4.15
C GLU A 41 7.28 6.11 3.09
N PHE A 42 6.19 6.32 2.36
CA PHE A 42 6.13 7.39 1.36
C PHE A 42 6.30 8.79 1.95
N LYS A 43 5.88 9.02 3.20
CA LYS A 43 6.16 10.28 3.90
C LYS A 43 7.61 10.36 4.33
N GLY A 44 8.22 9.23 4.72
CA GLY A 44 9.63 9.09 5.05
C GLY A 44 10.55 9.49 3.90
N VAL A 45 10.24 9.08 2.66
CA VAL A 45 11.01 9.48 1.44
C VAL A 45 11.25 10.98 1.33
N VAL A 46 10.28 11.81 1.76
CA VAL A 46 10.40 13.27 1.66
C VAL A 46 11.35 13.85 2.71
N ILE A 47 11.63 13.09 3.77
CA ILE A 47 12.43 13.51 4.93
C ILE A 47 13.83 12.87 4.90
N GLU A 48 13.97 11.68 4.32
CA GLU A 48 15.17 10.85 4.43
C GLU A 48 16.20 11.03 3.31
N ASP A 49 17.44 10.66 3.64
CA ASP A 49 18.62 10.63 2.77
C ASP A 49 18.42 9.61 1.64
N PRO A 50 18.86 9.86 0.39
CA PRO A 50 18.84 8.89 -0.72
C PRO A 50 19.36 7.48 -0.35
N GLU A 51 20.22 7.34 0.66
CA GLU A 51 20.67 6.02 1.15
C GLU A 51 19.55 5.18 1.82
N MET A 52 18.44 5.79 2.24
CA MET A 52 17.29 5.11 2.84
C MET A 52 16.18 4.78 1.83
N GLU A 53 16.32 5.24 0.59
CA GLU A 53 15.28 5.07 -0.44
C GLU A 53 14.99 3.59 -0.74
N ASP A 54 16.02 2.75 -0.78
CA ASP A 54 15.87 1.30 -0.95
C ASP A 54 15.10 0.65 0.21
N LEU A 55 15.32 1.11 1.45
CA LEU A 55 14.62 0.62 2.64
C LEU A 55 13.15 1.01 2.61
N VAL A 56 12.84 2.26 2.27
CA VAL A 56 11.47 2.73 2.08
C VAL A 56 10.76 1.88 1.03
N VAL A 57 11.40 1.67 -0.12
CA VAL A 57 10.83 0.87 -1.20
C VAL A 57 10.57 -0.57 -0.74
N GLN A 58 11.50 -1.15 0.01
CA GLN A 58 11.32 -2.49 0.57
C GLN A 58 10.10 -2.55 1.50
N TYR A 59 10.00 -1.65 2.49
CA TYR A 59 8.90 -1.66 3.46
C TYR A 59 7.55 -1.34 2.82
N ALA A 60 7.50 -0.41 1.86
CA ALA A 60 6.28 -0.14 1.10
C ALA A 60 5.82 -1.37 0.30
N ASN A 61 6.76 -2.11 -0.32
CA ASN A 61 6.44 -3.36 -1.02
C ASN A 61 5.97 -4.46 -0.06
N ASP A 62 6.55 -4.55 1.13
CA ASP A 62 6.17 -5.52 2.15
C ASP A 62 4.74 -5.26 2.65
N GLY A 63 4.37 -3.99 2.90
CA GLY A 63 2.99 -3.61 3.21
C GLY A 63 1.99 -4.06 2.12
N ILE A 64 2.33 -3.86 0.84
CA ILE A 64 1.48 -4.36 -0.26
C ILE A 64 1.41 -5.90 -0.28
N ARG A 65 2.54 -6.60 -0.08
CA ARG A 65 2.56 -8.07 -0.03
C ARG A 65 1.73 -8.61 1.12
N MET A 66 1.74 -7.95 2.28
CA MET A 66 0.88 -8.30 3.42
C MET A 66 -0.61 -8.23 3.03
N CYS A 67 -1.03 -7.14 2.38
CA CYS A 67 -2.41 -7.01 1.93
C CYS A 67 -2.80 -8.10 0.92
N GLU A 68 -1.99 -8.34 -0.11
CA GLU A 68 -2.29 -9.37 -1.13
C GLU A 68 -2.38 -10.78 -0.54
N THR A 69 -1.48 -11.09 0.40
CA THR A 69 -1.47 -12.38 1.11
C THR A 69 -2.73 -12.55 1.95
N ALA A 70 -3.13 -11.52 2.69
CA ALA A 70 -4.35 -11.55 3.49
C ALA A 70 -5.59 -11.78 2.62
N LEU A 71 -5.71 -11.06 1.49
CA LEU A 71 -6.84 -11.22 0.56
C LEU A 71 -6.91 -12.63 -0.05
N ALA A 72 -5.76 -13.18 -0.45
CA ALA A 72 -5.68 -14.53 -1.00
C ALA A 72 -6.11 -15.59 0.02
N ASN A 73 -5.71 -15.42 1.30
CA ASN A 73 -6.05 -16.34 2.37
C ASN A 73 -7.55 -16.32 2.72
N GLU A 74 -8.18 -15.14 2.69
CA GLU A 74 -9.61 -14.99 2.99
C GLU A 74 -10.52 -15.36 1.79
N LYS A 75 -9.95 -15.55 0.59
CA LYS A 75 -10.66 -16.00 -0.63
C LYS A 75 -11.84 -15.10 -1.02
N ILE A 76 -11.70 -13.79 -0.84
CA ILE A 76 -12.76 -12.85 -1.18
C ILE A 76 -12.85 -12.71 -2.71
N VAL A 77 -14.04 -12.93 -3.28
CA VAL A 77 -14.25 -12.92 -4.74
C VAL A 77 -14.40 -11.52 -5.37
N ASN A 78 -14.63 -10.48 -4.57
CA ASN A 78 -14.94 -9.11 -5.03
C ASN A 78 -13.90 -8.07 -4.61
N VAL A 79 -12.61 -8.42 -4.69
CA VAL A 79 -11.49 -7.55 -4.30
C VAL A 79 -10.56 -7.18 -5.46
N SER A 80 -11.03 -7.36 -6.71
CA SER A 80 -10.25 -7.01 -7.91
C SER A 80 -9.81 -5.53 -7.90
N SER A 81 -10.65 -4.63 -7.40
CA SER A 81 -10.31 -3.23 -7.21
C SER A 81 -9.15 -3.01 -6.24
N ILE A 82 -9.04 -3.84 -5.19
CA ILE A 82 -7.93 -3.78 -4.24
C ILE A 82 -6.63 -4.26 -4.91
N TYR A 83 -6.68 -5.31 -5.74
CA TYR A 83 -5.50 -5.72 -6.51
C TYR A 83 -5.04 -4.66 -7.52
N THR A 84 -5.97 -3.99 -8.22
CA THR A 84 -5.63 -2.86 -9.10
C THR A 84 -4.94 -1.74 -8.31
N LEU A 85 -5.46 -1.42 -7.14
CA LEU A 85 -4.92 -0.41 -6.24
C LEU A 85 -3.52 -0.80 -5.72
N ASN A 86 -3.30 -2.06 -5.34
CA ASN A 86 -1.99 -2.59 -4.97
C ASN A 86 -0.97 -2.50 -6.12
N ASN A 87 -1.40 -2.81 -7.35
CA ASN A 87 -0.55 -2.71 -8.53
C ASN A 87 -0.18 -1.26 -8.87
N ASN A 88 -1.12 -0.32 -8.70
CA ASN A 88 -0.84 1.10 -8.87
C ASN A 88 0.22 1.59 -7.87
N ILE A 89 0.12 1.19 -6.60
CA ILE A 89 1.15 1.54 -5.61
C ILE A 89 2.50 0.90 -5.96
N LYS A 90 2.55 -0.37 -6.35
CA LYS A 90 3.80 -1.01 -6.82
C LYS A 90 4.44 -0.26 -7.99
N PHE A 91 3.62 0.23 -8.93
CA PHE A 91 4.11 1.04 -10.04
C PHE A 91 4.75 2.34 -9.54
N LEU A 92 4.11 3.03 -8.59
CA LEU A 92 4.66 4.25 -7.99
C LEU A 92 5.94 3.98 -7.20
N ILE A 93 6.01 2.89 -6.45
CA ILE A 93 7.24 2.42 -5.77
C ILE A 93 8.37 2.25 -6.80
N GLY A 94 8.08 1.60 -7.93
CA GLY A 94 9.07 1.39 -8.99
C GLY A 94 9.51 2.67 -9.71
N ILE A 95 8.73 3.75 -9.66
CA ILE A 95 9.14 5.08 -10.14
C ILE A 95 10.12 5.72 -9.17
N LEU A 96 9.89 5.62 -7.85
CA LEU A 96 10.81 6.14 -6.83
C LEU A 96 12.22 5.58 -7.06
N GLN A 97 12.35 4.25 -7.08
CA GLN A 97 13.63 3.55 -7.34
C GLN A 97 14.40 4.01 -8.59
N ARG A 98 13.70 4.46 -9.63
CA ARG A 98 14.32 4.87 -10.90
C ARG A 98 14.62 6.36 -10.96
N GLY A 99 13.97 7.18 -10.12
CA GLY A 99 14.21 8.61 -10.01
C GLY A 99 15.47 8.96 -9.19
N ALA A 100 16.02 7.98 -8.46
CA ALA A 100 17.23 8.08 -7.66
C ALA A 100 18.55 7.95 -8.45
N GLN A 101 18.49 7.67 -9.76
CA GLN A 101 19.65 7.50 -10.66
C GLN A 101 19.97 8.75 -11.46
#